data_AF-A0A6B3ADX9-F1
#
_entry.id   AF-A0A6B3ADX9-F1
#
_cell.length_a   1.000
_cell.length_b   1.000
_cell.length_c   1.000
_cell.angle_alpha   90.00
_cell.angle_beta   90.00
_cell.angle_gamma   90.00
#
_symmetry.space_group_name_H-M   'P 1'
#
loop_
_entity.id
_entity.type
_entity.pdbx_description
1 polymer ?
#
loop_
_entity_poly.entity_id
_entity_poly.type
_entity_poly.pdbx_seq_one_letter_code
_entity_poly.pdbx_strand_id
1 'polypeptide(L)'
;TPWGVGAELERLLPGTATGTFTGPDAGARALKAAGGRRIVAVVRDEHRHAWMGTALDALLDAGPDTVVIEMGVPQSAPRGALHIATHGAARVCGVAAA
;
A
#
# COMPACT_ATOMS: atom_id res chain seq x y z
N THR A 1 6.20 -4.05 16.32
CA THR A 1 4.92 -3.34 16.51
C THR A 1 4.09 -3.55 15.26
N PRO A 2 2.79 -3.88 15.36
CA PRO A 2 1.92 -3.82 14.19
C PRO A 2 1.96 -2.39 13.62
N TRP A 3 2.05 -2.28 12.29
CA TRP A 3 2.11 -1.02 11.54
C TRP A 3 1.24 -1.15 10.29
N GLY A 4 1.02 -0.05 9.58
CA GLY A 4 0.12 0.00 8.42
C GLY A 4 -1.32 0.29 8.80
N VAL A 5 -2.21 0.21 7.81
CA VAL A 5 -3.66 0.50 7.96
C VAL A 5 -4.52 -0.76 8.10
N GLY A 6 -3.95 -1.95 7.94
CA GLY A 6 -4.71 -3.20 7.77
C GLY A 6 -5.70 -3.50 8.91
N ALA A 7 -5.31 -3.27 10.16
CA ALA A 7 -6.20 -3.48 11.31
C ALA A 7 -7.35 -2.46 11.37
N GLU A 8 -7.11 -1.23 10.94
CA GLU A 8 -8.14 -0.18 10.92
C GLU A 8 -9.09 -0.37 9.73
N LEU A 9 -8.59 -0.80 8.58
CA LEU A 9 -9.42 -1.17 7.45
C LEU A 9 -10.31 -2.38 7.75
N GLU A 10 -9.83 -3.41 8.45
CA GLU A 10 -10.69 -4.53 8.85
C GLU A 10 -11.79 -4.07 9.84
N ARG A 11 -11.50 -3.10 10.70
CA ARG A 11 -12.49 -2.52 11.63
C ARG A 11 -13.55 -1.69 10.90
N LEU A 12 -13.15 -0.92 9.89
CA LEU A 12 -14.04 -0.03 9.11
C LEU A 12 -14.80 -0.78 8.01
N LEU A 13 -14.16 -1.78 7.40
CA LEU A 13 -14.63 -2.57 6.27
C LEU A 13 -14.41 -4.07 6.56
N PRO A 14 -15.28 -4.71 7.36
CA PRO A 14 -15.13 -6.12 7.73
C PRO A 14 -15.02 -7.04 6.51
N GLY A 15 -14.07 -7.98 6.55
CA GLY A 15 -13.73 -8.84 5.41
C GLY A 15 -12.57 -8.32 4.56
N THR A 16 -11.90 -7.26 5.00
CA THR A 16 -10.63 -6.80 4.45
C THR A 16 -9.54 -7.82 4.72
N ALA A 17 -8.97 -8.40 3.66
CA ALA A 17 -7.80 -9.26 3.77
C ALA A 17 -6.51 -8.43 3.67
N THR A 18 -5.50 -8.81 4.45
CA THR A 18 -4.17 -8.18 4.41
C THR A 18 -3.11 -9.20 3.97
N GLY A 19 -2.06 -8.72 3.30
CA GLY A 19 -0.92 -9.52 2.89
C GLY A 19 0.35 -8.66 2.86
N THR A 20 1.49 -9.28 3.13
CA THR A 20 2.81 -8.62 3.04
C THR A 20 3.61 -9.26 1.92
N PHE A 21 4.10 -8.44 1.00
CA PHE A 21 4.83 -8.86 -0.19
C PHE A 21 6.14 -8.08 -0.27
N THR A 22 7.23 -8.75 -0.62
CA THR A 22 8.57 -8.17 -0.70
C THR A 22 9.35 -8.76 -1.85
N GLY A 23 10.27 -7.99 -2.39
CA GLY A 23 11.14 -8.39 -3.50
C GLY A 23 10.55 -8.12 -4.88
N PRO A 24 11.27 -8.53 -5.94
CA PRO A 24 10.95 -8.17 -7.33
C PRO A 24 9.54 -8.56 -7.77
N ASP A 25 9.02 -9.70 -7.27
CA ASP A 25 7.71 -10.23 -7.67
C ASP A 25 6.56 -9.76 -6.76
N ALA A 26 6.80 -8.77 -5.88
CA ALA A 26 5.81 -8.35 -4.88
C ALA A 26 4.48 -7.92 -5.51
N GLY A 27 4.52 -7.13 -6.59
CA GLY A 27 3.31 -6.68 -7.31
C GLY A 27 2.50 -7.85 -7.87
N ALA A 28 3.14 -8.76 -8.61
CA ALA A 28 2.48 -9.92 -9.21
C ALA A 28 1.84 -10.84 -8.14
N ARG A 29 2.55 -11.07 -7.03
CA ARG A 29 2.02 -11.87 -5.91
C ARG A 29 0.84 -11.18 -5.21
N ALA A 30 0.91 -9.86 -5.04
CA ALA A 30 -0.17 -9.08 -4.47
C ALA A 30 -1.43 -9.11 -5.35
N LEU A 31 -1.29 -8.97 -6.67
CA LEU A 31 -2.41 -9.10 -7.62
C LEU A 31 -3.08 -10.47 -7.54
N LYS A 32 -2.28 -11.53 -7.53
CA LYS A 32 -2.78 -12.90 -7.38
C LYS A 32 -3.55 -13.08 -6.07
N ALA A 33 -3.05 -12.53 -4.97
CA ALA A 33 -3.72 -12.61 -3.67
C ALA A 33 -4.98 -11.73 -3.58
N ALA A 34 -5.01 -10.59 -4.29
CA ALA A 34 -6.16 -9.71 -4.35
C ALA A 34 -7.34 -10.39 -5.05
N GLY A 35 -7.07 -11.20 -6.09
CA GLY A 35 -8.11 -11.98 -6.78
C GLY A 35 -9.20 -11.10 -7.38
N GLY A 36 -8.84 -9.95 -7.94
CA GLY A 36 -9.76 -8.98 -8.53
C GLY A 36 -10.44 -8.03 -7.53
N ARG A 37 -10.18 -8.15 -6.22
CA ARG A 37 -10.63 -7.17 -5.22
C ARG A 37 -9.86 -5.86 -5.36
N ARG A 38 -10.49 -4.76 -4.94
CA ARG A 38 -9.82 -3.45 -4.82
C ARG A 38 -8.61 -3.56 -3.89
N ILE A 39 -7.53 -2.88 -4.27
CA ILE A 39 -6.25 -2.91 -3.56
C ILE A 39 -6.01 -1.56 -2.87
N VAL A 40 -5.60 -1.63 -1.60
CA VAL A 40 -4.96 -0.53 -0.88
C VAL A 40 -3.49 -0.90 -0.72
N ALA A 41 -2.63 -0.28 -1.53
CA ALA A 41 -1.20 -0.53 -1.56
C ALA A 41 -0.50 0.33 -0.51
N VAL A 42 -0.06 -0.31 0.57
CA VAL A 42 0.66 0.36 1.67
C VAL A 42 2.16 0.10 1.50
N VAL A 43 2.92 1.17 1.29
CA VAL A 43 4.39 1.11 1.20
C VAL A 43 5.01 1.92 2.31
N ARG A 44 6.28 1.63 2.61
CA ARG A 44 7.06 2.43 3.55
C ARG A 44 8.38 2.85 2.92
N ASP A 45 8.61 4.16 2.88
CA ASP A 45 9.83 4.75 2.34
C ASP A 45 10.15 4.22 0.92
N GLU A 46 9.22 4.34 -0.04
CA GLU A 46 9.28 3.69 -1.37
C GLU A 46 10.61 3.97 -2.10
N HIS A 47 11.11 5.20 -1.96
CA HIS A 47 12.38 5.67 -2.51
C HIS A 47 13.60 4.82 -2.12
N ARG A 48 13.53 4.05 -1.03
CA ARG A 48 14.68 3.25 -0.54
C ARG A 48 14.87 1.94 -1.30
N HIS A 49 13.84 1.48 -2.01
CA HIS A 49 13.82 0.17 -2.59
C HIS A 49 13.13 0.17 -3.96
N ALA A 50 13.91 0.07 -5.03
CA ALA A 50 13.40 0.09 -6.41
C ALA A 50 12.28 -0.94 -6.66
N TRP A 51 12.32 -2.10 -5.98
CA TRP A 51 11.27 -3.12 -6.12
C TRP A 51 9.89 -2.64 -5.66
N MET A 52 9.80 -1.67 -4.73
CA MET A 52 8.53 -1.09 -4.30
C MET A 52 7.90 -0.28 -5.43
N GLY A 53 8.70 0.52 -6.15
CA GLY A 53 8.24 1.26 -7.32
C GLY A 53 7.72 0.32 -8.41
N THR A 54 8.49 -0.72 -8.74
CA THR A 54 8.07 -1.75 -9.69
C THR A 54 6.79 -2.47 -9.25
N ALA A 55 6.63 -2.74 -7.95
CA ALA A 55 5.41 -3.33 -7.43
C ALA A 55 4.21 -2.39 -7.57
N LEU A 56 4.36 -1.10 -7.23
CA LEU A 56 3.29 -0.12 -7.37
C LEU A 56 2.88 0.08 -8.83
N ASP A 57 3.84 0.12 -9.76
CA ASP A 57 3.56 0.22 -11.20
C ASP A 57 2.70 -0.96 -11.65
N ALA A 58 3.07 -2.19 -11.28
CA ALA A 58 2.27 -3.38 -11.62
C ALA A 58 0.85 -3.35 -11.02
N LEU A 59 0.67 -2.82 -9.81
CA LEU A 59 -0.65 -2.70 -9.18
C LEU A 59 -1.52 -1.65 -9.88
N LEU A 60 -0.94 -0.50 -10.24
CA LEU A 60 -1.63 0.62 -10.88
C LEU A 60 -2.00 0.31 -12.33
N ASP A 61 -1.13 -0.40 -13.06
CA ASP A 61 -1.40 -0.85 -14.43
C ASP A 61 -2.58 -1.84 -14.47
N ALA A 62 -2.66 -2.75 -13.50
CA ALA A 62 -3.73 -3.74 -13.43
C ALA A 62 -5.04 -3.18 -12.85
N GLY A 63 -4.96 -2.13 -12.02
CA GLY A 63 -6.10 -1.53 -11.35
C GLY A 63 -5.88 -0.04 -11.11
N PRO A 64 -6.33 0.83 -12.03
CA PRO A 64 -6.19 2.29 -11.92
C PRO A 64 -6.83 2.89 -10.66
N ASP A 65 -7.79 2.18 -10.06
CA ASP A 65 -8.47 2.53 -8.81
C ASP A 65 -7.66 2.14 -7.55
N THR A 66 -6.45 1.59 -7.67
CA THR A 66 -5.61 1.24 -6.53
C THR A 66 -5.29 2.48 -5.70
N VAL A 67 -5.56 2.40 -4.40
CA VAL A 67 -5.21 3.47 -3.44
C VAL A 67 -3.79 3.25 -2.97
N VAL A 68 -2.91 4.26 -3.11
CA VAL A 68 -1.54 4.19 -2.61
C VAL A 68 -1.44 4.94 -1.29
N ILE A 69 -0.94 4.26 -0.26
CA ILE A 69 -0.63 4.86 1.05
C ILE A 69 0.88 4.73 1.27
N GLU A 70 1.60 5.85 1.17
CA GLU A 70 3.01 5.93 1.50
C GLU A 70 3.20 6.35 2.96
N MET A 71 3.78 5.45 3.75
CA MET A 71 4.13 5.69 5.14
C MET A 71 5.63 5.94 5.30
N GLY A 72 6.03 6.69 6.31
CA GLY A 72 7.43 7.09 6.50
C GLY A 72 7.74 8.47 5.89
N VAL A 73 8.91 8.62 5.28
CA VAL A 73 9.38 9.89 4.68
C VAL A 73 9.17 9.83 3.16
N PRO A 74 8.13 10.48 2.62
CA PRO A 74 7.86 10.47 1.19
C PRO A 74 8.92 11.29 0.45
N GLN A 75 9.71 10.64 -0.40
CA GLN A 75 10.69 11.31 -1.28
C GLN A 75 10.42 11.07 -2.76
N SER A 76 9.68 10.00 -3.09
CA SER A 76 9.29 9.71 -4.45
C SER A 76 8.08 10.54 -4.87
N ALA A 77 7.90 10.70 -6.18
CA ALA A 77 6.72 11.37 -6.71
C ALA A 77 5.45 10.57 -6.33
N PRO A 78 4.33 11.25 -6.00
CA PRO A 78 3.05 10.59 -5.79
C PRO A 78 2.63 9.74 -6.99
N ARG A 79 2.02 8.59 -6.74
CA ARG A 79 1.62 7.61 -7.76
C ARG A 79 0.13 7.28 -7.67
N GLY A 80 -0.50 7.04 -8.82
CA GLY A 80 -1.90 6.63 -8.92
C GLY A 80 -2.91 7.78 -8.78
N ALA A 81 -4.20 7.44 -8.93
CA ALA A 81 -5.28 8.42 -8.85
C ALA A 81 -5.49 8.97 -7.42
N LEU A 82 -5.28 8.13 -6.41
CA LEU A 82 -5.31 8.51 -5.00
C LEU A 82 -4.01 8.10 -4.32
N HIS A 83 -3.28 9.10 -3.81
CA HIS A 83 -2.04 8.93 -3.07
C HIS A 83 -2.12 9.65 -1.72
N ILE A 84 -1.90 8.92 -0.62
CA ILE A 84 -1.87 9.45 0.75
C ILE A 84 -0.46 9.28 1.29
N ALA A 85 0.21 10.40 1.60
CA ALA A 85 1.52 10.40 2.23
C ALA A 85 1.40 10.75 3.72
N THR A 86 1.66 9.80 4.61
CA THR A 86 1.37 9.96 6.06
C THR A 86 2.49 10.62 6.85
N HIS A 87 3.64 10.93 6.23
CA HIS A 87 4.80 11.61 6.84
C HIS A 87 5.27 10.98 8.17
N GLY A 88 5.07 9.67 8.31
CA GLY A 88 5.34 8.89 9.50
C GLY A 88 4.76 7.50 9.38
N ALA A 89 5.17 6.58 10.25
CA ALA A 89 4.67 5.20 10.27
C ALA A 89 4.15 4.79 11.66
N ALA A 90 3.82 5.77 12.51
CA ALA A 90 3.26 5.53 13.83
C ALA A 90 1.82 5.01 13.74
N ARG A 91 1.30 4.44 14.83
CA ARG A 91 -0.08 3.94 14.89
C ARG A 91 -1.11 5.01 14.47
N VAL A 92 -0.93 6.25 14.92
CA VAL A 92 -1.83 7.36 14.57
C VAL A 92 -1.87 7.63 13.07
N CYS A 93 -0.76 7.44 12.35
CA CYS A 93 -0.72 7.54 10.89
C CYS A 93 -1.59 6.47 10.23
N GLY A 94 -1.54 5.24 10.75
CA GLY A 94 -2.38 4.14 10.29
C GLY A 94 -3.88 4.39 10.56
N VAL A 95 -4.21 5.01 11.69
CA VAL A 95 -5.59 5.40 12.02
C VAL A 95 -6.10 6.53 11.13
N ALA A 96 -5.27 7.55 10.88
CA ALA A 96 -5.68 8.72 10.09
C ALA A 96 -5.80 8.44 8.59
N ALA A 97 -5.05 7.45 8.07
CA ALA A 97 -5.07 7.10 6.65
C ALA A 97 -6.14 6.05 6.27
N ALA A 98 -6.73 5.36 7.26
CA ALA A 98 -7.78 4.37 7.08
C ALA A 98 -9.16 5.03 7.03
#